data_AF-A0A7W9MRW1-F1
#
_entry.id   AF-A0A7W9MRW1-F1
#
_cell.length_a   1.000
_cell.length_b   1.000
_cell.length_c   1.000
_cell.angle_alpha   90.00
_cell.angle_beta   90.00
_cell.angle_gamma   90.00
#
_symmetry.space_group_name_H-M   'P 1'
#
loop_
_entity.id
_entity.type
_entity.pdbx_description
1 polymer ?
#
loop_
_entity_poly.entity_id
_entity_poly.type
_entity_poly.pdbx_seq_one_letter_code
_entity_poly.pdbx_strand_id
1 'polypeptide(L)' 'MRLEVLSVPDCPNLPPLLERLAQATDLPVVTCVIDSEAGAARFGMGDRPRC' A
#
# COMPACT_ATOMS: atom_id res chain seq x y z
N MET A 1 -17.52 -2.16 -2.80
CA MET A 1 -16.25 -1.56 -3.26
C MET A 1 -15.30 -1.51 -2.07
N ARG A 2 -13.99 -1.74 -2.26
CA ARG A 2 -12.99 -1.66 -1.19
C ARG A 2 -11.74 -0.92 -1.71
N LEU A 3 -11.01 -0.27 -0.83
CA LEU A 3 -9.72 0.34 -1.13
C LEU A 3 -8.61 -0.63 -0.73
N GLU A 4 -7.68 -0.88 -1.64
CA GLU A 4 -6.52 -1.74 -1.40
C GLU A 4 -5.24 -0.88 -1.42
N VAL A 5 -4.55 -0.82 -0.28
CA VAL A 5 -3.33 -0.04 -0.10
C VAL A 5 -2.14 -0.97 -0.21
N LEU A 6 -1.30 -0.73 -1.21
CA LEU A 6 -0.06 -1.46 -1.42
C LEU A 6 1.06 -0.76 -0.66
N SER A 7 1.75 -1.48 0.23
CA SER A 7 2.85 -0.94 1.03
C SER A 7 4.08 -1.82 0.98
N VAL A 8 5.26 -1.24 1.14
CA VAL A 8 6.50 -1.98 1.44
C VAL A 8 6.59 -2.27 2.95
N PRO A 9 7.41 -3.25 3.37
CA PRO A 9 7.69 -3.50 4.78
C PRO A 9 8.14 -2.23 5.50
N ASP A 10 7.71 -2.08 6.75
CA ASP A 10 8.13 -0.99 7.64
C ASP A 10 7.92 0.43 7.10
N CYS A 11 6.95 0.63 6.19
CA CYS A 11 6.65 1.95 5.64
C CYS A 11 6.12 2.88 6.75
N PRO A 12 6.88 3.92 7.17
CA PRO A 12 6.48 4.78 8.29
C PRO A 12 5.26 5.64 7.96
N ASN A 13 4.96 5.80 6.67
CA ASN A 13 3.84 6.58 6.18
C ASN A 13 2.52 5.78 6.12
N LEU A 14 2.56 4.45 6.27
CA LEU A 14 1.36 3.63 6.20
C LEU A 14 0.38 3.94 7.35
N PRO A 15 0.79 3.97 8.63
CA PRO A 15 -0.14 4.30 9.73
C PRO A 15 -0.85 5.65 9.56
N PRO A 16 -0.15 6.80 9.34
CA PRO A 16 -0.85 8.08 9.20
C PRO A 16 -1.69 8.17 7.92
N LEU A 17 -1.37 7.42 6.86
CA LEU A 17 -2.21 7.33 5.67
C LEU A 17 -3.53 6.60 5.97
N LEU A 18 -3.49 5.46 6.65
CA LEU A 18 -4.69 4.68 6.99
C LEU A 18 -5.64 5.49 7.89
N GLU A 19 -5.10 6.23 8.86
CA GLU A 19 -5.90 7.14 9.71
C GLU A 19 -6.65 8.20 8.89
N ARG A 20 -5.98 8.78 7.88
CA ARG A 20 -6.60 9.79 7.01
C ARG A 20 -7.63 9.18 6.07
N LEU A 21 -7.39 7.97 5.56
CA LEU A 21 -8.35 7.26 4.72
C LEU A 21 -9.64 6.96 5.50
N ALA A 22 -9.51 6.52 6.76
CA ALA A 22 -10.67 6.28 7.63
C ALA A 22 -11.50 7.54 7.90
N GLN A 23 -10.90 8.74 7.83
CA GLN A 23 -11.62 10.02 7.98
C GLN A 23 -12.27 10.48 6.67
N ALA A 24 -11.69 10.12 5.53
CA ALA A 24 -12.10 10.62 4.22
C ALA A 24 -13.12 9.73 3.52
N THR A 25 -13.29 8.47 3.94
CA THR A 25 -14.18 7.53 3.31
C THR A 25 -14.69 6.45 4.27
N ASP A 26 -15.91 5.97 4.01
CA ASP A 26 -16.50 4.80 4.68
C ASP A 26 -16.20 3.48 3.96
N LEU A 27 -15.37 3.50 2.90
CA LEU A 27 -15.01 2.29 2.18
C LEU A 27 -14.08 1.42 3.04
N PRO A 28 -14.29 0.08 3.07
CA PRO A 28 -13.34 -0.82 3.72
C PRO A 28 -11.94 -0.69 3.10
N VAL A 29 -10.94 -0.44 3.95
CA VAL A 29 -9.52 -0.35 3.56
C VAL A 29 -8.82 -1.65 3.93
N VAL A 30 -8.09 -2.24 2.98
CA VAL A 30 -7.26 -3.44 3.18
C VAL A 30 -5.84 -3.12 2.77
N THR A 31 -4.87 -3.57 3.54
CA THR A 31 -3.45 -3.38 3.23
C THR A 31 -2.84 -4.66 2.66
N CYS A 32 -2.05 -4.54 1.61
CA CYS A 32 -1.25 -5.63 1.04
C CYS A 32 0.23 -5.24 1.08
N VAL A 33 1.03 -6.05 1.77
CA VAL A 33 2.48 -5.83 1.86
C VAL A 33 3.16 -6.47 0.65
N ILE A 34 3.96 -5.67 -0.05
CA ILE A 34 4.82 -6.10 -1.14
C ILE A 34 6.25 -6.16 -0.62
N ASP A 35 6.70 -7.36 -0.29
CA ASP A 35 8.03 -7.64 0.26
C ASP A 35 9.03 -8.20 -0.77
N SER A 36 8.57 -8.50 -1.99
CA SER A 36 9.36 -9.13 -3.05
C SER A 36 9.28 -8.38 -4.37
N GLU A 37 10.33 -8.51 -5.19
CA GLU A 37 10.35 -7.95 -6.54
C GLU A 37 9.28 -8.59 -7.45
N ALA A 38 9.05 -9.90 -7.30
CA ALA A 38 7.97 -10.59 -8.01
C ALA A 38 6.59 -10.02 -7.64
N GLY A 39 6.37 -9.72 -6.36
CA GLY A 39 5.17 -9.03 -5.90
C GLY A 39 5.06 -7.63 -6.51
N ALA A 40 6.14 -6.85 -6.51
CA ALA A 40 6.16 -5.51 -7.10
C ALA A 40 5.86 -5.53 -8.61
N ALA A 41 6.48 -6.44 -9.36
CA ALA A 41 6.25 -6.61 -10.79
C ALA A 41 4.79 -6.94 -11.12
N ARG A 42 4.13 -7.78 -10.29
CA ARG A 42 2.71 -8.12 -10.44
C ARG A 42 1.79 -6.90 -10.37
N PHE A 43 2.19 -5.86 -9.64
CA PHE A 43 1.45 -4.59 -9.52
C PHE A 43 2.03 -3.47 -10.41
N GLY A 44 2.92 -3.78 -11.36
CA GLY A 44 3.53 -2.78 -12.25
C GLY A 44 4.52 -1.84 -11.55
N MET A 45 5.04 -2.24 -10.39
CA MET A 45 6.00 -1.48 -9.58
C MET A 45 7.45 -1.92 -9.77
N GLY A 46 7.71 -2.86 -10.70
CA GLY A 46 9.03 -3.49 -10.91
C GLY A 46 10.13 -2.56 -11.44
N ASP A 47 9.78 -1.48 -12.13
CA ASP A 47 10.75 -0.59 -12.80
C ASP A 47 11.17 0.64 -11.97
N ARG A 48 10.76 0.74 -10.69
CA ARG A 48 11.14 1.88 -9.85
C ARG A 48 12.37 1.55 -9.00
N PRO A 49 13.41 2.40 -8.99
CA PRO A 49 14.55 2.21 -8.11
C PRO A 49 14.05 2.23 -6.66
N ARG A 50 14.47 1.25 -5.86
CA ARG A 50 14.22 1.26 -4.43
C ARG A 50 15.00 2.44 -3.83
N CYS A 51 14.36 3.25 -3.00
CA CYS A 51 15.05 4.22 -2.15
C CYS A 51 16.06 3.52 -1.24
#